data_AF-A0A4Y8CAZ6-F1
#
_entry.id   AF-A0A4Y8CAZ6-F1
#
_cell.length_a   1.000
_cell.length_b   1.000
_cell.length_c   1.000
_cell.angle_alpha   90.00
_cell.angle_beta   90.00
_cell.angle_gamma   90.00
#
_symmetry.space_group_name_H-M   'P 1'
#
loop_
_entity.id
_entity.type
_entity.pdbx_description
1 polymer ?
#
loop_
_entity_poly.entity_id
_entity_poly.type
_entity_poly.pdbx_seq_one_letter_code
_entity_poly.pdbx_strand_id
1 'polypeptide(L)'
;MLKFLQRNSIPMSLYYGLDREDQELASDIAYKIKYQVLKDENNNIEQVLIPISDDLQIHIYKDKDGQYTLAFTPVSYQKEDRILHLTIKSSAYQDVYEESGSSTLARAMVRAFRGSINFRNIQKGDEVTLYYEQKRRMGKLWGDINIKMAMVE
;
A
#
# COMPACT_ATOMS: atom_id res chain seq x y z
N MET A 1 0.93 18.42 3.69
CA MET A 1 0.26 18.49 5.01
C MET A 1 -0.47 19.81 5.32
N LEU A 2 0.19 20.96 5.35
CA LEU A 2 -0.37 22.22 5.91
C LEU A 2 -1.78 22.61 5.45
N LYS A 3 -2.06 22.51 4.14
CA LYS A 3 -3.40 22.79 3.60
C LYS A 3 -4.49 21.87 4.17
N PHE A 4 -4.15 20.63 4.49
CA PHE A 4 -5.07 19.68 5.12
C PHE A 4 -5.41 20.11 6.55
N LEU A 5 -4.40 20.46 7.35
CA LEU A 5 -4.60 20.93 8.73
C LEU A 5 -5.49 22.17 8.76
N GLN A 6 -5.16 23.17 7.92
CA GLN A 6 -5.90 24.42 7.82
C GLN A 6 -7.38 24.19 7.42
N ARG A 7 -7.65 23.34 6.43
CA ARG A 7 -9.02 23.06 5.96
C ARG A 7 -9.88 22.33 6.98
N ASN A 8 -9.26 21.60 7.90
CA ASN A 8 -9.94 20.80 8.90
C ASN A 8 -9.91 21.45 10.30
N SER A 9 -9.50 22.72 10.39
CA SER A 9 -9.37 23.45 11.66
C SER A 9 -8.47 22.76 12.68
N ILE A 10 -7.47 21.99 12.20
CA ILE A 10 -6.46 21.36 13.04
C ILE A 10 -5.27 22.33 13.19
N PRO A 11 -4.71 22.51 14.41
CA PRO A 11 -3.62 23.44 14.63
C PRO A 11 -2.41 23.17 13.73
N MET A 12 -1.95 24.19 12.99
CA MET A 12 -0.75 24.10 12.16
C MET A 12 0.53 23.96 13.00
N SER A 13 0.48 24.31 14.29
CA SER A 13 1.57 24.09 15.25
C SER A 13 1.99 22.62 15.33
N LEU A 14 1.10 21.67 15.04
CA LEU A 14 1.46 20.25 14.97
C LEU A 14 2.49 19.95 13.89
N TYR A 15 2.45 20.66 12.77
CA TYR A 15 3.44 20.50 11.71
C TYR A 15 4.74 21.24 12.05
N TYR A 16 4.63 22.48 12.52
CA TYR A 16 5.82 23.29 12.84
C TYR A 16 6.56 22.82 14.10
N GLY A 17 5.90 22.04 14.97
CA GLY A 17 6.51 21.42 16.14
C GLY A 17 7.27 20.13 15.83
N LEU A 18 7.13 19.58 14.62
CA LEU A 18 7.95 18.44 14.17
C LEU A 18 9.40 18.86 13.96
N ASP A 19 10.32 17.90 14.11
CA ASP A 19 11.69 18.11 13.66
C ASP A 19 11.76 18.23 12.13
N ARG A 20 12.95 18.56 11.61
CA ARG A 20 13.11 18.83 10.18
C ARG A 20 12.86 17.60 9.32
N GLU A 21 13.31 16.43 9.75
CA GLU A 21 13.17 15.19 8.98
C GLU A 21 11.69 14.79 8.89
N ASP A 22 10.97 14.89 10.01
CA ASP A 22 9.54 14.64 10.10
C ASP A 22 8.71 15.64 9.29
N GLN A 23 9.12 16.91 9.22
CA GLN A 23 8.49 17.90 8.35
C GLN A 23 8.65 17.53 6.87
N GLU A 24 9.85 17.11 6.46
CA GLU A 24 10.13 16.66 5.09
C GLU A 24 9.26 15.44 4.76
N LEU A 25 9.21 14.43 5.63
CA LEU A 25 8.34 13.25 5.48
C LEU A 25 6.85 13.61 5.39
N ALA A 26 6.36 14.54 6.22
CA ALA A 26 4.98 14.99 6.18
C ALA A 26 4.66 15.88 4.97
N SER A 27 5.67 16.44 4.32
CA SER A 27 5.52 17.22 3.10
C SER A 27 5.34 16.33 1.86
N ASP A 28 5.95 15.14 1.87
CA ASP A 28 5.99 14.16 0.76
C ASP A 28 4.73 13.29 0.60
N ILE A 29 3.59 13.73 1.14
CA ILE A 29 2.32 13.00 0.97
C ILE A 29 1.96 12.94 -0.52
N ALA A 30 2.00 11.73 -1.08
CA ALA A 30 1.71 11.48 -2.48
C ALA A 30 0.32 11.99 -2.90
N TYR A 31 0.25 12.57 -4.10
CA TYR A 31 -1.00 13.04 -4.68
C TYR A 31 -2.00 11.88 -4.84
N LYS A 32 -3.28 12.12 -4.46
CA LYS A 32 -4.38 11.14 -4.47
C LYS A 32 -4.25 9.97 -3.48
N ILE A 33 -3.41 10.06 -2.44
CA ILE A 33 -3.40 9.05 -1.39
C ILE A 33 -4.76 9.03 -0.67
N LYS A 34 -5.30 7.82 -0.45
CA LYS A 34 -6.50 7.64 0.36
C LYS A 34 -6.10 7.71 1.83
N TYR A 35 -6.80 8.52 2.59
CA TYR A 35 -6.64 8.64 4.03
C TYR A 35 -7.96 8.30 4.74
N GLN A 36 -7.88 8.06 6.04
CA GLN A 36 -9.02 7.72 6.87
C GLN A 36 -9.25 8.83 7.88
N VAL A 37 -10.51 9.17 8.12
CA VAL A 37 -10.91 10.15 9.14
C VAL A 37 -11.97 9.49 10.01
N LEU A 38 -11.72 9.43 11.31
CA LEU A 38 -12.75 9.11 12.29
C LEU A 38 -13.31 10.44 12.81
N LYS A 39 -14.63 10.49 12.90
CA LYS A 39 -15.34 11.63 13.47
C LYS A 39 -16.21 11.18 14.62
N ASP A 40 -16.43 12.08 15.57
CA ASP A 40 -17.42 11.90 16.63
C ASP A 40 -18.85 12.09 16.10
N GLU A 41 -19.83 11.93 16.98
CA GLU A 41 -21.26 12.11 16.68
C GLU A 41 -21.59 13.57 16.28
N ASN A 42 -20.76 14.53 16.69
CA ASN A 42 -20.88 15.94 16.37
C ASN A 42 -20.12 16.33 15.08
N ASN A 43 -19.62 15.34 14.33
CA ASN A 43 -18.86 15.52 13.09
C ASN A 43 -17.50 16.23 13.26
N ASN A 44 -16.99 16.32 14.49
CA ASN A 44 -15.62 16.74 14.78
C ASN A 44 -14.64 15.61 14.50
N ILE A 45 -13.42 15.93 14.08
CA ILE A 45 -12.39 14.93 13.78
C ILE A 45 -11.80 14.40 15.09
N GLU A 46 -11.89 13.10 15.32
CA GLU A 46 -11.25 12.41 16.44
C GLU A 46 -9.85 11.92 16.07
N GLN A 47 -9.71 11.33 14.88
CA GLN A 47 -8.41 10.92 14.34
C GLN A 47 -8.37 10.96 12.81
N VAL A 48 -7.16 11.07 12.29
CA VAL A 48 -6.83 11.00 10.87
C VAL A 48 -5.64 10.07 10.69
N LEU A 49 -5.75 9.12 9.76
CA LEU A 49 -4.66 8.24 9.35
C LEU A 49 -4.30 8.55 7.89
N ILE A 50 -3.11 9.09 7.66
CA ILE A 50 -2.60 9.44 6.33
C ILE A 50 -1.40 8.55 6.03
N PRO A 51 -1.55 7.53 5.17
CA PRO A 51 -0.42 6.73 4.74
C PRO A 51 0.62 7.58 4.01
N ILE A 52 1.89 7.39 4.34
CA ILE A 52 3.03 7.98 3.63
C ILE A 52 3.88 6.91 2.94
N SER A 53 3.79 5.66 3.39
CA SER A 53 4.27 4.48 2.70
C SER A 53 3.35 3.28 2.96
N ASP A 54 3.71 2.10 2.46
CA ASP A 54 2.99 0.86 2.74
C ASP A 54 3.05 0.45 4.21
N ASP A 55 4.07 0.91 4.94
CA ASP A 55 4.36 0.47 6.30
C ASP A 55 4.24 1.60 7.33
N LEU A 56 4.24 2.86 6.90
CA LEU A 56 4.22 4.03 7.78
C LEU A 56 3.09 5.00 7.42
N GLN A 57 2.45 5.56 8.44
CA GLN A 57 1.40 6.55 8.31
C GLN A 57 1.54 7.66 9.34
N ILE A 58 1.08 8.84 8.98
CA ILE A 58 0.88 9.95 9.91
C ILE A 58 -0.46 9.72 10.61
N HIS A 59 -0.43 9.77 11.94
CA HIS A 59 -1.57 9.66 12.81
C HIS A 59 -1.77 10.98 13.54
N ILE A 60 -2.85 11.67 13.20
CA ILE A 60 -3.30 12.87 13.92
C ILE A 60 -4.49 12.44 14.78
N TYR A 61 -4.45 12.66 16.09
CA TYR A 61 -5.51 12.22 16.99
C TYR A 61 -5.67 13.17 18.18
N LYS A 62 -6.85 13.18 18.79
CA LYS A 62 -7.04 13.85 20.08
C LYS A 62 -6.49 12.98 21.21
N ASP A 63 -5.65 13.57 22.05
CA ASP A 63 -5.18 12.95 23.28
C ASP A 63 -6.29 12.94 24.36
N LYS A 64 -5.92 12.49 25.57
CA LYS A 64 -6.87 12.42 26.70
C LYS A 64 -7.40 13.77 27.15
N ASP A 65 -6.67 14.85 26.85
CA ASP A 65 -7.04 16.22 27.19
C ASP A 65 -7.82 16.90 26.04
N GLY A 66 -8.10 16.15 24.96
CA GLY A 66 -8.81 16.64 23.78
C GLY A 66 -7.95 17.47 22.84
N GLN A 67 -6.63 17.54 23.06
CA GLN A 67 -5.70 18.27 22.21
C GLN A 67 -5.23 17.39 21.07
N TYR A 68 -5.13 17.97 19.88
CA TYR A 68 -4.58 17.23 18.75
C TYR A 68 -3.09 16.97 18.96
N THR A 69 -2.67 15.75 18.63
CA THR A 69 -1.27 15.30 18.57
C THR A 69 -1.01 14.71 17.19
N LEU A 70 0.23 14.79 16.72
CA LEU A 70 0.71 14.18 15.48
C LEU A 70 1.84 13.20 15.80
N ALA A 71 1.74 11.97 15.30
CA ALA A 71 2.79 10.96 15.41
C ALA A 71 2.89 10.12 14.13
N PHE A 72 4.06 9.53 13.90
CA PHE A 72 4.24 8.51 12.86
C PHE A 72 4.01 7.13 13.47
N THR A 73 3.09 6.36 12.89
CA THR A 73 2.72 5.03 13.39
C THR A 73 2.76 4.01 12.27
N PRO A 74 3.02 2.72 12.57
CA PRO A 74 2.94 1.67 11.56
C PRO A 74 1.53 1.57 10.95
N VAL A 75 1.46 1.23 9.67
CA VAL A 75 0.19 0.89 9.02
C VAL A 75 -0.23 -0.51 9.44
N SER A 76 -1.45 -0.65 9.97
CA SER A 76 -2.03 -1.97 10.24
C SER A 76 -2.52 -2.63 8.94
N TYR A 77 -1.93 -3.78 8.61
CA TYR A 77 -2.33 -4.63 7.49
C TYR A 77 -2.11 -6.11 7.86
N GLN A 78 -2.71 -7.01 7.07
CA GLN A 78 -2.49 -8.45 7.14
C GLN A 78 -1.54 -8.87 6.03
N LYS A 79 -0.66 -9.82 6.30
CA LYS A 79 0.16 -10.47 5.29
C LYS A 79 -0.43 -11.82 4.95
N GLU A 80 -0.52 -12.13 3.66
CA GLU A 80 -1.05 -13.39 3.17
C GLU A 80 -0.06 -14.01 2.19
N ASP A 81 0.33 -15.25 2.45
CA ASP A 81 1.03 -16.08 1.48
C ASP A 81 0.03 -16.82 0.60
N ARG A 82 0.23 -16.74 -0.70
CA ARG A 82 -0.67 -17.30 -1.71
C ARG A 82 0.11 -18.00 -2.81
N ILE A 83 -0.59 -18.93 -3.46
CA ILE A 83 -0.11 -19.69 -4.60
C ILE A 83 -1.08 -19.43 -5.76
N LEU A 84 -0.53 -19.11 -6.92
CA LEU A 84 -1.24 -19.10 -8.19
C LEU A 84 -0.58 -20.10 -9.12
N HIS A 85 -1.34 -21.07 -9.61
CA HIS A 85 -0.89 -22.02 -10.62
C HIS A 85 -1.79 -21.89 -11.85
N LEU A 86 -1.21 -21.76 -13.04
CA LEU A 86 -1.94 -21.62 -14.29
C LEU A 86 -1.16 -22.15 -15.49
N THR A 87 -1.89 -22.55 -16.52
CA THR A 87 -1.32 -22.88 -17.84
C THR A 87 -1.41 -21.68 -18.76
N ILE A 88 -0.33 -21.37 -19.46
CA ILE A 88 -0.23 -20.22 -20.36
C ILE A 88 -1.06 -20.47 -21.62
N LYS A 89 -2.00 -19.56 -21.89
CA LYS A 89 -2.89 -19.59 -23.05
C LYS A 89 -2.49 -18.54 -24.08
N SER A 90 -2.06 -17.37 -23.62
CA SER A 90 -1.75 -16.22 -24.47
C SER A 90 -0.38 -15.63 -24.13
N SER A 91 -0.29 -14.90 -23.02
CA SER A 91 0.96 -14.36 -22.48
C SER A 91 0.89 -14.40 -20.97
N ALA A 92 2.03 -14.66 -20.32
CA ALA A 92 2.10 -14.79 -18.87
C ALA A 92 1.50 -13.59 -18.12
N TYR A 93 1.72 -12.37 -18.61
CA TYR A 93 1.13 -11.18 -17.99
C TYR A 93 -0.39 -11.19 -18.06
N GLN A 94 -0.95 -11.45 -19.25
CA GLN A 94 -2.40 -11.42 -19.47
C GLN A 94 -3.08 -12.53 -18.69
N ASP A 95 -2.54 -13.75 -18.75
CA ASP A 95 -3.15 -14.92 -18.11
C ASP A 95 -3.11 -14.79 -16.57
N VAL A 96 -2.01 -14.28 -15.98
CA VAL A 96 -1.96 -13.97 -14.54
C VAL A 96 -2.97 -12.88 -14.18
N TYR A 97 -3.11 -11.84 -15.00
CA TYR A 97 -4.06 -10.76 -14.74
C TYR A 97 -5.51 -11.26 -14.76
N GLU A 98 -5.87 -12.05 -15.76
CA GLU A 98 -7.22 -12.61 -15.93
C GLU A 98 -7.57 -13.57 -14.80
N GLU A 99 -6.66 -14.49 -14.44
CA GLU A 99 -6.92 -15.50 -13.41
C GLU A 99 -6.95 -14.89 -11.99
N SER A 100 -6.05 -13.95 -11.69
CA SER A 100 -5.96 -13.36 -10.35
C SER A 100 -6.83 -12.12 -10.14
N GLY A 101 -7.30 -11.49 -11.23
CA GLY A 101 -7.91 -10.16 -11.21
C GLY A 101 -6.96 -9.03 -10.75
N SER A 102 -5.65 -9.30 -10.67
CA SER A 102 -4.66 -8.40 -10.06
C SER A 102 -3.57 -7.99 -11.04
N SER A 103 -3.69 -6.78 -11.58
CA SER A 103 -2.63 -6.21 -12.43
C SER A 103 -1.32 -5.98 -11.65
N THR A 104 -1.41 -5.77 -10.34
CA THR A 104 -0.24 -5.68 -9.45
C THR A 104 0.51 -7.02 -9.39
N LEU A 105 -0.19 -8.16 -9.33
CA LEU A 105 0.44 -9.48 -9.32
C LEU A 105 1.13 -9.75 -10.67
N ALA A 106 0.45 -9.48 -11.78
CA ALA A 106 1.02 -9.65 -13.11
C ALA A 106 2.29 -8.81 -13.31
N ARG A 107 2.30 -7.55 -12.82
CA ARG A 107 3.50 -6.70 -12.83
C ARG A 107 4.59 -7.21 -11.89
N ALA A 108 4.24 -7.67 -10.69
CA ALA A 108 5.19 -8.21 -9.72
C ALA A 108 5.89 -9.45 -10.30
N MET A 109 5.14 -10.34 -10.95
CA MET A 109 5.68 -11.44 -11.73
C MET A 109 6.69 -10.93 -12.76
N VAL A 110 6.29 -10.02 -13.65
CA VAL A 110 7.18 -9.43 -14.68
C VAL A 110 8.46 -8.83 -14.10
N ARG A 111 8.41 -8.24 -12.91
CA ARG A 111 9.61 -7.73 -12.23
C ARG A 111 10.49 -8.85 -11.69
N ALA A 112 9.92 -9.86 -11.04
CA ALA A 112 10.66 -10.93 -10.36
C ALA A 112 11.56 -11.74 -11.31
N PHE A 113 11.10 -11.94 -12.53
CA PHE A 113 11.79 -12.76 -13.52
C PHE A 113 12.71 -11.96 -14.46
N ARG A 114 12.67 -10.61 -14.45
CA ARG A 114 13.52 -9.77 -15.33
C ARG A 114 15.02 -10.08 -15.24
N GLY A 115 15.50 -10.65 -14.12
CA GLY A 115 16.90 -11.03 -13.92
C GLY A 115 17.19 -12.54 -13.93
N SER A 116 16.18 -13.41 -13.99
CA SER A 116 16.33 -14.86 -13.79
C SER A 116 15.72 -15.72 -14.90
N ILE A 117 14.61 -15.31 -15.50
CA ILE A 117 13.94 -16.04 -16.58
C ILE A 117 13.54 -15.07 -17.69
N ASN A 118 14.00 -15.36 -18.90
CA ASN A 118 13.57 -14.59 -20.06
C ASN A 118 12.12 -14.95 -20.38
N PHE A 119 11.16 -14.10 -19.97
CA PHE A 119 9.74 -14.27 -20.28
C PHE A 119 9.40 -14.49 -21.74
N ARG A 120 10.30 -14.11 -22.66
CA ARG A 120 10.12 -14.40 -24.09
C ARG A 120 10.11 -15.90 -24.38
N ASN A 121 10.68 -16.71 -23.50
CA ASN A 121 10.75 -18.15 -23.66
C ASN A 121 9.51 -18.87 -23.08
N ILE A 122 8.66 -18.18 -22.32
CA ILE A 122 7.40 -18.77 -21.85
C ILE A 122 6.45 -18.88 -23.05
N GLN A 123 6.05 -20.10 -23.37
CA GLN A 123 5.19 -20.42 -24.50
C GLN A 123 3.79 -20.80 -24.05
N LYS A 124 2.88 -20.83 -25.01
CA LYS A 124 1.55 -21.38 -24.81
C LYS A 124 1.68 -22.87 -24.47
N GLY A 125 1.06 -23.27 -23.37
CA GLY A 125 1.13 -24.64 -22.85
C GLY A 125 2.01 -24.78 -21.62
N ASP A 126 2.95 -23.85 -21.39
CA ASP A 126 3.81 -23.86 -20.20
C ASP A 126 2.97 -23.70 -18.94
N GLU A 127 3.37 -24.37 -17.87
CA GLU A 127 2.75 -24.23 -16.56
C GLU A 127 3.54 -23.24 -15.71
N VAL A 128 2.84 -22.28 -15.10
CA VAL A 128 3.45 -21.26 -14.26
C VAL A 128 2.88 -21.36 -12.86
N THR A 129 3.77 -21.51 -11.87
CA THR A 129 3.42 -21.45 -10.46
C THR A 129 4.09 -20.25 -9.80
N LEU A 130 3.30 -19.39 -9.15
CA LEU A 130 3.77 -18.23 -8.39
C LEU A 130 3.46 -18.43 -6.91
N TYR A 131 4.49 -18.38 -6.07
CA TYR A 131 4.37 -18.27 -4.63
C TYR A 131 4.65 -16.82 -4.22
N TYR A 132 3.70 -16.15 -3.60
CA TYR A 132 3.81 -14.71 -3.34
C TYR A 132 3.18 -14.29 -2.02
N GLU A 133 3.76 -13.24 -1.43
CA GLU A 133 3.21 -12.53 -0.27
C GLU A 133 2.51 -11.26 -0.76
N GLN A 134 1.28 -11.04 -0.27
CA GLN A 134 0.54 -9.81 -0.48
C GLN A 134 0.12 -9.19 0.85
N LYS A 135 0.13 -7.86 0.95
CA LYS A 135 -0.46 -7.16 2.09
C LYS A 135 -1.93 -6.84 1.80
N ARG A 136 -2.78 -6.93 2.82
CA ARG A 136 -4.18 -6.50 2.75
C ARG A 136 -4.55 -5.59 3.90
N ARG A 137 -5.25 -4.51 3.58
CA ARG A 137 -5.81 -3.57 4.56
C ARG A 137 -7.30 -3.44 4.30
N MET A 138 -8.11 -3.73 5.32
CA MET A 138 -9.58 -3.72 5.24
C MET A 138 -10.13 -4.53 4.06
N GLY A 139 -9.61 -5.76 3.88
CA GLY A 139 -10.04 -6.66 2.82
C GLY A 139 -9.62 -6.23 1.41
N LYS A 140 -8.80 -5.19 1.22
CA LYS A 140 -8.30 -4.76 -0.09
C LYS A 140 -6.78 -4.95 -0.18
N LEU A 141 -6.28 -5.20 -1.38
CA LEU A 141 -4.83 -5.23 -1.64
C LEU A 141 -4.21 -3.90 -1.19
N TRP A 142 -3.10 -3.98 -0.48
CA TRP A 142 -2.36 -2.86 0.08
C TRP A 142 -0.90 -2.98 -0.35
N GLY A 143 -0.32 -1.91 -0.87
CA GLY A 143 1.06 -1.91 -1.30
C GLY A 143 1.40 -2.85 -2.45
N ASP A 144 2.69 -3.16 -2.56
CA ASP A 144 3.23 -4.08 -3.57
C ASP A 144 3.04 -5.57 -3.20
N ILE A 145 3.12 -6.42 -4.23
CA ILE A 145 3.17 -7.88 -4.09
C ILE A 145 4.62 -8.35 -4.22
N ASN A 146 5.05 -9.21 -3.29
CA ASN A 146 6.39 -9.79 -3.30
C ASN A 146 6.33 -11.24 -3.80
N ILE A 147 6.98 -11.51 -4.93
CA ILE A 147 7.11 -12.89 -5.45
C ILE A 147 8.23 -13.58 -4.66
N LYS A 148 7.86 -14.58 -3.85
CA LYS A 148 8.81 -15.37 -3.06
C LYS A 148 9.52 -16.43 -3.91
N MET A 149 8.77 -17.03 -4.83
CA MET A 149 9.28 -18.04 -5.75
C MET A 149 8.38 -18.09 -6.96
N ALA A 150 8.97 -18.42 -8.11
CA ALA A 150 8.22 -18.62 -9.32
C ALA A 150 8.87 -19.71 -10.16
N MET A 151 8.04 -20.58 -10.74
CA MET A 151 8.44 -21.79 -11.44
C MET A 151 7.70 -21.85 -12.77
N VAL A 152 8.40 -22.30 -13.81
CA VAL A 152 7.88 -22.50 -15.16
C VAL A 152 8.27 -23.92 -15.61
N GLU A 153 7.30 -24.70 -16.09
CA GLU A 153 7.49 -26.04 -16.66
C GLU A 153 7.03 -26.11 -18.11
#